data_AF-A0A1F6GM77-F1
#
_entry.id   AF-A0A1F6GM77-F1
#
_cell.length_a   1.000
_cell.length_b   1.000
_cell.length_c   1.000
_cell.angle_alpha   90.00
_cell.angle_beta   90.00
_cell.angle_gamma   90.00
#
_symmetry.space_group_name_H-M   'P 1'
#
loop_
_entity.id
_entity.type
_entity.pdbx_description
1 polymer ?
#
loop_
_entity_poly.entity_id
_entity_poly.type
_entity_poly.pdbx_seq_one_letter_code
_entity_poly.pdbx_strand_id
1 'polypeptide(L)'
;MELLQQIRQELAKNLKVMVVDDESQILSALRREFHSQPFELKTYSDPEEALVVLGKEEFAVIISDNLMPKMLGLEFLARAKAINGLARRILLTGKTEQQEAIKAFNQGVIHRFLDKPWNHEELLAILAEDLESFLLLKLEDRLDQIKNNTLKKRNEDLEKTRRDLADTQTELVLEKTQHAEKPLSLPANLQNFTYLIIDKNKTVAESLAATLKRAGASLVEVVDNGMAGLTKLTDGQQTFDVVLSEWDLEKISGLTLLRTIRERQDLVVQPYFLFVTSLINRESVEYAHNAKADGYLLKPFSLERLVQQLEELNRSGSRPARRYSVNSLKKLTVLVVNKDATKRLFLQKCLGEVEVKKYLLADSGTKALKLLVRENVDVILYDSGLKDPEWANLTQKLQNIGCRSDQPIVVTAYSEPEAPVRPVNPAAGAVPGGPEEAPVGPPKPGFFLPPSFSQEDFNRVLLAALESMS
;
A
#
# COMPACT_ATOMS: atom_id res chain seq x y z
N MET A 1 -16.06 -32.15 -12.14
CA MET A 1 -17.30 -32.88 -11.80
C MET A 1 -17.02 -34.35 -11.49
N GLU A 2 -16.31 -35.09 -12.34
CA GLU A 2 -16.01 -36.52 -12.11
C GLU A 2 -15.22 -36.82 -10.83
N LEU A 3 -14.18 -36.05 -10.52
CA LEU A 3 -13.39 -36.24 -9.28
C LEU A 3 -14.23 -36.05 -8.01
N LEU A 4 -15.12 -35.05 -8.00
CA LEU A 4 -16.05 -34.80 -6.90
C LEU A 4 -17.01 -35.97 -6.69
N GLN A 5 -17.51 -36.54 -7.78
CA GLN A 5 -18.38 -37.72 -7.75
C GLN A 5 -17.64 -38.96 -7.25
N GLN A 6 -16.39 -39.17 -7.66
CA GLN A 6 -15.54 -40.26 -7.18
C GLN A 6 -15.25 -40.16 -5.68
N ILE A 7 -14.82 -38.99 -5.18
CA ILE A 7 -14.55 -38.79 -3.76
C ILE A 7 -15.82 -38.99 -2.94
N ARG A 8 -16.97 -38.47 -3.41
CA ARG A 8 -18.26 -38.69 -2.72
C ARG A 8 -18.60 -40.18 -2.64
N GLN A 9 -18.44 -40.93 -3.72
CA GLN A 9 -18.71 -42.36 -3.74
C GLN A 9 -17.75 -43.15 -2.84
N GLU A 10 -16.48 -42.76 -2.76
CA GLU A 10 -15.50 -43.36 -1.86
C GLU A 10 -15.86 -43.10 -0.39
N LEU A 11 -16.18 -41.86 -0.04
CA LEU A 11 -16.55 -41.48 1.33
C LEU A 11 -17.86 -42.13 1.79
N ALA A 12 -18.80 -42.36 0.86
CA ALA A 12 -20.06 -43.03 1.13
C ALA A 12 -19.93 -44.55 1.33
N LYS A 13 -18.83 -45.18 0.88
CA LYS A 13 -18.74 -46.65 0.82
C LYS A 13 -18.63 -47.37 2.16
N ASN A 14 -18.42 -46.69 3.28
CA ASN A 14 -18.29 -47.31 4.60
C ASN A 14 -18.77 -46.38 5.72
N LEU A 15 -19.96 -45.78 5.58
CA LEU A 15 -20.52 -44.97 6.66
C LEU A 15 -20.84 -45.88 7.84
N LYS A 16 -20.46 -45.46 9.05
CA LYS A 16 -20.73 -46.17 10.30
C LYS A 16 -21.66 -45.34 11.17
N VAL A 17 -22.65 -45.99 11.75
CA VAL A 17 -23.58 -45.38 12.71
C VAL A 17 -23.38 -46.07 14.06
N MET A 18 -23.16 -45.27 15.10
CA MET A 18 -23.07 -45.74 16.47
C MET A 18 -24.40 -45.51 17.18
N VAL A 19 -24.88 -46.51 17.91
CA VAL A 19 -26.01 -46.39 18.84
C VAL A 19 -25.58 -46.81 20.23
N VAL A 20 -25.88 -46.00 21.24
CA VAL A 20 -25.59 -46.28 22.64
C VAL A 20 -26.87 -46.18 23.46
N ASP A 21 -27.24 -47.28 24.12
CA ASP A 21 -28.44 -47.37 24.95
C ASP A 21 -28.26 -48.60 25.88
N ASP A 22 -28.50 -48.45 27.18
CA ASP A 22 -28.34 -49.55 28.14
C ASP A 22 -29.47 -50.59 28.06
N GLU A 23 -30.60 -50.23 27.45
CA GLU A 23 -31.70 -51.15 27.22
C GLU A 23 -31.48 -51.99 25.95
N SER A 24 -31.12 -53.26 26.13
CA SER A 24 -30.92 -54.23 25.03
C SER A 24 -32.12 -54.35 24.07
N GLN A 25 -33.34 -54.09 24.55
CA GLN A 25 -34.56 -54.10 23.74
C GLN A 25 -34.59 -52.93 22.75
N ILE A 26 -34.14 -51.74 23.17
CA ILE A 26 -34.04 -50.54 22.32
C ILE A 26 -32.97 -50.75 21.25
N LEU A 27 -31.80 -51.27 21.63
CA LEU A 27 -30.75 -51.62 20.67
C LEU A 27 -31.23 -52.63 19.62
N SER A 28 -32.00 -53.63 20.05
CA SER A 28 -32.59 -54.63 19.16
C SER A 28 -33.64 -54.04 18.21
N ALA A 29 -34.45 -53.09 18.70
CA ALA A 29 -35.40 -52.37 17.88
C ALA A 29 -34.68 -51.54 16.81
N LEU A 30 -33.70 -50.71 17.20
CA LEU A 30 -32.93 -49.87 16.28
C LEU A 30 -32.14 -50.70 15.24
N ARG A 31 -31.62 -51.87 15.63
CA ARG A 31 -31.01 -52.83 14.69
C ARG A 31 -31.99 -53.28 13.61
N ARG A 32 -33.26 -53.50 13.96
CA ARG A 32 -34.30 -53.86 13.00
C ARG A 32 -34.70 -52.67 12.12
N GLU A 33 -34.85 -51.48 12.70
CA GLU A 33 -35.19 -50.26 11.96
C GLU A 33 -34.15 -49.93 10.87
N PHE A 34 -32.87 -50.19 11.16
CA PHE A 34 -31.75 -49.86 10.27
C PHE A 34 -31.25 -51.02 9.40
N HIS A 35 -31.86 -52.20 9.45
CA HIS A 35 -31.34 -53.41 8.81
C HIS A 35 -31.09 -53.26 7.29
N SER A 36 -31.95 -52.52 6.59
CA SER A 36 -31.91 -52.38 5.14
C SER A 36 -31.12 -51.15 4.67
N GLN A 37 -30.41 -50.47 5.56
CA GLN A 37 -29.76 -49.19 5.25
C GLN A 37 -28.31 -49.36 4.79
N PRO A 38 -27.79 -48.48 3.91
CA PRO A 38 -26.46 -48.60 3.30
C PRO A 38 -25.34 -48.07 4.22
N PHE A 39 -25.36 -48.44 5.50
CA PHE A 39 -24.33 -48.10 6.48
C PHE A 39 -24.10 -49.26 7.46
N GLU A 40 -22.92 -49.30 8.09
CA GLU A 40 -22.60 -50.28 9.12
C GLU A 40 -23.11 -49.77 10.49
N LEU A 41 -24.04 -50.50 11.10
CA LEU A 41 -24.55 -50.19 12.43
C LEU A 41 -23.72 -50.89 13.51
N LYS A 42 -23.20 -50.13 14.47
CA LYS A 42 -22.59 -50.65 15.70
C LYS A 42 -23.38 -50.18 16.91
N THR A 43 -23.72 -51.10 17.80
CA THR A 43 -24.47 -50.79 19.02
C THR A 43 -23.67 -51.14 20.27
N TYR A 44 -23.84 -50.34 21.31
CA TYR A 44 -23.16 -50.48 22.59
C TYR A 44 -24.16 -50.29 23.73
N SER A 45 -24.08 -51.12 24.75
CA SER A 45 -24.87 -50.95 25.98
C SER A 45 -24.12 -50.19 27.06
N ASP A 46 -22.82 -49.97 26.88
CA ASP A 46 -21.95 -49.28 27.82
C ASP A 46 -21.35 -48.03 27.17
N PRO A 47 -21.66 -46.82 27.66
CA PRO A 47 -21.17 -45.59 27.06
C PRO A 47 -19.65 -45.42 27.17
N GLU A 48 -19.00 -46.00 28.18
CA GLU A 48 -17.53 -45.96 28.30
C GLU A 48 -16.85 -46.86 27.25
N GLU A 49 -17.43 -48.02 26.94
CA GLU A 49 -16.96 -48.86 25.83
C GLU A 49 -17.12 -48.13 24.49
N ALA A 50 -18.25 -47.46 24.29
CA ALA A 50 -18.51 -46.67 23.09
C ALA A 50 -17.47 -45.55 22.90
N LEU A 51 -17.08 -44.84 23.97
CA LEU A 51 -16.02 -43.81 23.92
C LEU A 51 -14.66 -44.40 23.52
N VAL A 52 -14.31 -45.58 24.04
CA VAL A 52 -13.06 -46.27 23.67
C VAL A 52 -13.05 -46.61 22.18
N VAL A 53 -14.19 -47.01 21.61
CA VAL A 53 -14.29 -47.29 20.17
C VAL A 53 -14.28 -46.01 19.33
N LEU A 54 -14.92 -44.92 19.80
CA LEU A 54 -14.85 -43.61 19.13
C LEU A 54 -13.42 -43.09 18.95
N GLY A 55 -12.50 -43.46 19.85
CA GLY A 55 -11.08 -43.12 19.72
C GLY A 55 -10.31 -43.96 18.68
N LYS A 56 -10.88 -45.07 18.20
CA LYS A 56 -10.24 -46.01 17.27
C LYS A 56 -10.87 -46.01 15.89
N GLU A 57 -12.16 -45.72 15.81
CA GLU A 57 -12.95 -45.78 14.59
C GLU A 57 -13.75 -44.50 14.38
N GLU A 58 -13.97 -44.16 13.11
CA GLU A 58 -14.76 -43.00 12.73
C GLU A 58 -16.22 -43.37 12.49
N PHE A 59 -17.12 -42.55 13.03
CA PHE A 59 -18.57 -42.71 12.88
C PHE A 59 -19.15 -41.45 12.25
N ALA A 60 -20.11 -41.66 11.34
CA ALA A 60 -20.81 -40.60 10.65
C ALA A 60 -21.91 -39.99 11.52
N VAL A 61 -22.64 -40.87 12.23
CA VAL A 61 -23.73 -40.50 13.12
C VAL A 61 -23.59 -41.29 14.43
N ILE A 62 -23.81 -40.60 15.54
CA ILE A 62 -23.81 -41.14 16.89
C ILE A 62 -25.18 -40.85 17.49
N ILE A 63 -25.88 -41.91 17.90
CA ILE A 63 -27.19 -41.87 18.53
C ILE A 63 -27.01 -42.36 19.97
N SER A 64 -27.48 -41.61 20.95
CA SER A 64 -27.38 -41.99 22.36
C SER A 64 -28.71 -41.79 23.07
N ASP A 65 -29.08 -42.69 23.96
CA ASP A 65 -30.04 -42.36 25.00
C ASP A 65 -29.48 -41.32 25.97
N ASN A 66 -30.34 -40.60 26.68
CA ASN A 66 -29.92 -39.67 27.71
C ASN A 66 -29.72 -40.32 29.09
N LEU A 67 -30.58 -41.25 29.50
CA LEU A 67 -30.51 -41.87 30.83
C LEU A 67 -29.81 -43.22 30.76
N MET A 68 -28.49 -43.21 30.88
CA MET A 68 -27.71 -44.44 30.93
C MET A 68 -27.00 -44.59 32.28
N PRO A 69 -26.78 -45.83 32.76
CA PRO A 69 -25.88 -46.10 33.86
C PRO A 69 -24.48 -45.53 33.59
N LYS A 70 -23.79 -45.12 34.66
CA LYS A 70 -22.44 -44.52 34.67
C LYS A 70 -22.34 -43.08 34.17
N MET A 71 -23.01 -42.71 33.07
CA MET A 71 -22.98 -41.33 32.57
C MET A 71 -24.23 -40.97 31.76
N LEU A 72 -24.57 -39.68 31.73
CA LEU A 72 -25.67 -39.17 30.92
C LEU A 72 -25.31 -39.15 29.43
N GLY A 73 -26.30 -39.33 28.56
CA GLY A 73 -26.13 -39.27 27.10
C GLY A 73 -25.61 -37.94 26.61
N LEU A 74 -26.08 -36.83 27.17
CA LEU A 74 -25.56 -35.50 26.86
C LEU A 74 -24.07 -35.37 27.22
N GLU A 75 -23.63 -35.96 28.32
CA GLU A 75 -22.22 -35.98 28.70
C GLU A 75 -21.40 -36.86 27.75
N PHE A 76 -21.93 -38.03 27.38
CA PHE A 76 -21.34 -38.93 26.39
C PHE A 76 -21.17 -38.22 25.04
N LEU A 77 -22.22 -37.56 24.53
CA LEU A 77 -22.20 -36.85 23.25
C LEU A 77 -21.27 -35.62 23.28
N ALA A 78 -21.14 -34.95 24.43
CA ALA A 78 -20.15 -33.88 24.61
C ALA A 78 -18.71 -34.41 24.52
N ARG A 79 -18.41 -35.57 25.14
CA ARG A 79 -17.11 -36.24 24.99
C ARG A 79 -16.89 -36.74 23.56
N ALA A 80 -17.93 -37.29 22.93
CA ALA A 80 -17.88 -37.72 21.54
C ALA A 80 -17.55 -36.57 20.58
N LYS A 81 -18.10 -35.36 20.81
CA LYS A 81 -17.76 -34.15 20.05
C LYS A 81 -16.27 -33.80 20.15
N ALA A 82 -15.63 -34.01 21.30
CA ALA A 82 -14.22 -33.72 21.48
C ALA A 82 -13.31 -34.72 20.73
N ILE A 83 -13.74 -35.99 20.64
CA ILE A 83 -12.98 -37.05 19.95
C ILE A 83 -13.21 -36.99 18.43
N ASN A 84 -14.47 -36.88 18.02
CA ASN A 84 -14.91 -36.84 16.63
C ASN A 84 -15.92 -35.69 16.44
N GLY A 85 -15.38 -34.50 16.17
CA GLY A 85 -16.19 -33.29 16.04
C GLY A 85 -17.11 -33.29 14.81
N LEU A 86 -16.72 -34.00 13.74
CA LEU A 86 -17.46 -34.07 12.48
C LEU A 86 -18.72 -34.94 12.57
N ALA A 87 -18.71 -35.98 13.41
CA ALA A 87 -19.84 -36.88 13.58
C ALA A 87 -21.12 -36.12 13.93
N ARG A 88 -22.22 -36.48 13.28
CA ARG A 88 -23.55 -36.01 13.69
C ARG A 88 -23.95 -36.71 14.98
N ARG A 89 -24.68 -35.99 15.84
CA ARG A 89 -24.93 -36.41 17.23
C ARG A 89 -26.41 -36.22 17.50
N ILE A 90 -27.10 -37.33 17.73
CA ILE A 90 -28.55 -37.38 17.92
C ILE A 90 -28.81 -37.91 19.33
N LEU A 91 -29.58 -37.16 20.12
CA LEU A 91 -30.05 -37.63 21.41
C LEU A 91 -31.42 -38.31 21.24
N LEU A 92 -31.59 -39.52 21.73
CA LEU A 92 -32.90 -40.11 21.99
C LEU A 92 -33.25 -39.80 23.44
N THR A 93 -34.44 -39.26 23.70
CA THR A 93 -34.79 -38.81 25.05
C THR A 93 -36.29 -39.01 25.34
N GLY A 94 -36.63 -39.14 26.62
CA GLY A 94 -38.01 -39.13 27.09
C GLY A 94 -38.57 -37.71 27.24
N LYS A 95 -39.90 -37.60 27.37
CA LYS A 95 -40.61 -36.30 27.45
C LYS A 95 -40.16 -35.39 28.60
N THR A 96 -39.54 -35.93 29.65
CA THR A 96 -39.17 -35.20 30.86
C THR A 96 -37.89 -34.36 30.74
N GLU A 97 -37.12 -34.49 29.65
CA GLU A 97 -35.75 -33.96 29.55
C GLU A 97 -35.56 -32.93 28.43
N GLN A 98 -36.66 -32.50 27.79
CA GLN A 98 -36.62 -31.63 26.61
C GLN A 98 -35.89 -30.31 26.85
N GLN A 99 -35.95 -29.72 28.04
CA GLN A 99 -35.27 -28.45 28.32
C GLN A 99 -33.74 -28.56 28.26
N GLU A 100 -33.18 -29.69 28.71
CA GLU A 100 -31.73 -29.92 28.66
C GLU A 100 -31.26 -30.24 27.25
N ALA A 101 -32.06 -31.03 26.51
CA ALA A 101 -31.83 -31.30 25.09
C ALA A 101 -31.81 -30.01 24.25
N ILE A 102 -32.75 -29.08 24.48
CA ILE A 102 -32.79 -27.78 23.79
C ILE A 102 -31.52 -26.96 24.09
N LYS A 103 -31.06 -26.93 25.35
CA LYS A 103 -29.82 -26.23 25.70
C LYS A 103 -28.61 -26.85 25.00
N ALA A 104 -28.50 -28.17 25.02
CA ALA A 104 -27.42 -28.90 24.38
C ALA A 104 -27.41 -28.71 22.84
N PHE A 105 -28.58 -28.66 22.21
CA PHE A 105 -28.73 -28.36 20.79
C PHE A 105 -28.22 -26.94 20.48
N ASN A 106 -28.66 -25.94 21.23
CA ASN A 106 -28.25 -24.54 21.03
C ASN A 106 -26.74 -24.33 21.26
N GLN A 107 -26.13 -25.13 22.13
CA GLN A 107 -24.68 -25.13 22.38
C GLN A 107 -23.88 -25.96 21.36
N GLY A 108 -24.56 -26.59 20.40
CA GLY A 108 -23.93 -27.44 19.38
C GLY A 108 -23.30 -28.72 19.94
N VAL A 109 -23.70 -29.13 21.16
CA VAL A 109 -23.31 -30.42 21.75
C VAL A 109 -23.95 -31.54 20.94
N ILE A 110 -25.24 -31.40 20.67
CA ILE A 110 -26.00 -32.30 19.79
C ILE A 110 -26.48 -31.54 18.55
N HIS A 111 -26.74 -32.29 17.49
CA HIS A 111 -27.29 -31.74 16.26
C HIS A 111 -28.80 -31.93 16.16
N ARG A 112 -29.36 -32.93 16.84
CA ARG A 112 -30.79 -33.23 16.89
C ARG A 112 -31.14 -33.95 18.20
N PHE A 113 -32.40 -33.88 18.58
CA PHE A 113 -32.98 -34.75 19.61
C PHE A 113 -34.29 -35.33 19.11
N LEU A 114 -34.62 -36.55 19.52
CA LEU A 114 -35.83 -37.27 19.14
C LEU A 114 -36.49 -37.87 20.38
N ASP A 115 -37.82 -37.81 20.42
CA ASP A 115 -38.61 -38.36 21.52
C ASP A 115 -38.72 -39.89 21.38
N LYS A 116 -38.64 -40.60 22.52
CA LYS A 116 -39.04 -42.01 22.66
C LYS A 116 -40.54 -42.07 23.02
N PRO A 117 -41.38 -42.89 22.34
CA PRO A 117 -41.09 -43.74 21.18
C PRO A 117 -40.98 -42.94 19.87
N TRP A 118 -40.05 -43.32 19.01
CA TRP A 118 -39.83 -42.67 17.71
C TRP A 118 -40.74 -43.21 16.61
N ASN A 119 -41.01 -42.37 15.62
CA ASN A 119 -41.60 -42.80 14.35
C ASN A 119 -40.50 -43.36 13.42
N HIS A 120 -40.75 -44.51 12.80
CA HIS A 120 -39.80 -45.16 11.88
C HIS A 120 -39.38 -44.26 10.71
N GLU A 121 -40.34 -43.68 10.01
CA GLU A 121 -40.10 -42.86 8.82
C GLU A 121 -39.33 -41.58 9.18
N GLU A 122 -39.70 -40.96 10.30
CA GLU A 122 -39.03 -39.77 10.82
C GLU A 122 -37.57 -40.04 11.19
N LEU A 123 -37.31 -41.13 11.92
CA LEU A 123 -35.96 -41.52 12.32
C LEU A 123 -35.08 -41.79 11.10
N LEU A 124 -35.60 -42.48 10.08
CA LEU A 124 -34.87 -42.74 8.84
C LEU A 124 -34.60 -41.46 8.03
N ALA A 125 -35.58 -40.56 7.93
CA ALA A 125 -35.41 -39.28 7.24
C ALA A 125 -34.32 -38.44 7.92
N ILE A 126 -34.38 -38.33 9.24
CA ILE A 126 -33.38 -37.61 10.04
C ILE A 126 -32.00 -38.22 9.87
N LEU A 127 -31.91 -39.55 9.93
CA LEU A 127 -30.63 -40.24 9.77
C LEU A 127 -30.05 -40.02 8.37
N ALA A 128 -30.87 -40.05 7.32
CA ALA A 128 -30.44 -39.77 5.96
C ALA A 128 -29.89 -38.34 5.81
N GLU A 129 -30.61 -37.34 6.35
CA GLU A 129 -30.17 -35.95 6.34
C GLU A 129 -28.83 -35.74 7.08
N ASP A 130 -28.67 -36.39 8.24
CA ASP A 130 -27.45 -36.28 9.03
C ASP A 130 -26.27 -37.04 8.38
N LEU A 131 -26.51 -38.21 7.75
CA LEU A 131 -25.49 -38.90 6.96
C LEU A 131 -25.03 -38.06 5.76
N GLU A 132 -25.96 -37.39 5.06
CA GLU A 132 -25.60 -36.48 3.97
C GLU A 132 -24.83 -35.27 4.48
N SER A 133 -25.24 -34.67 5.60
CA SER A 133 -24.54 -33.56 6.24
C SER A 133 -23.11 -33.93 6.63
N PHE A 134 -22.93 -35.13 7.20
CA PHE A 134 -21.60 -35.65 7.52
C PHE A 134 -20.73 -35.83 6.27
N LEU A 135 -21.28 -36.42 5.21
CA LEU A 135 -20.57 -36.61 3.95
C LEU A 135 -20.13 -35.27 3.35
N LEU A 136 -20.99 -34.24 3.42
CA LEU A 136 -20.67 -32.90 2.93
C LEU A 136 -19.50 -32.29 3.70
N LEU A 137 -19.54 -32.33 5.03
CA LEU A 137 -18.44 -31.84 5.88
C LEU A 137 -17.13 -32.57 5.60
N LYS A 138 -17.20 -33.90 5.41
CA LYS A 138 -16.03 -34.72 5.09
C LYS A 138 -15.47 -34.44 3.69
N LEU A 139 -16.35 -34.15 2.73
CA LEU A 139 -15.96 -33.72 1.39
C LEU A 139 -15.24 -32.37 1.44
N GLU A 140 -15.75 -31.41 2.20
CA GLU A 140 -15.13 -30.09 2.38
C GLU A 140 -13.73 -30.21 3.00
N ASP A 141 -13.59 -30.94 4.10
CA ASP A 141 -12.30 -31.19 4.74
C ASP A 141 -11.30 -31.86 3.77
N ARG A 142 -11.77 -32.86 3.00
CA ARG A 142 -10.92 -33.55 2.02
C ARG A 142 -10.49 -32.63 0.88
N LEU A 143 -11.38 -31.77 0.39
CA LEU A 143 -11.07 -30.79 -0.65
C LEU A 143 -10.04 -29.79 -0.14
N ASP A 144 -10.15 -29.33 1.09
CA ASP A 144 -9.22 -28.37 1.66
C ASP A 144 -7.84 -29.00 1.89
N GLN A 145 -7.77 -30.26 2.31
CA GLN A 145 -6.51 -31.01 2.34
C GLN A 145 -5.86 -31.11 0.96
N ILE A 146 -6.63 -31.47 -0.08
CA ILE A 146 -6.12 -31.58 -1.46
C ILE A 146 -5.61 -30.23 -1.96
N LYS A 147 -6.38 -29.15 -1.75
CA LYS A 147 -5.98 -27.79 -2.12
C LYS A 147 -4.70 -27.39 -1.41
N ASN A 148 -4.60 -27.58 -0.09
CA ASN A 148 -3.43 -27.22 0.69
C ASN A 148 -2.18 -27.98 0.26
N ASN A 149 -2.31 -29.29 0.00
CA ASN A 149 -1.21 -30.09 -0.52
C ASN A 149 -0.78 -29.65 -1.93
N THR A 150 -1.74 -29.32 -2.80
CA THR A 150 -1.48 -28.83 -4.15
C THR A 150 -0.77 -27.47 -4.12
N LEU A 151 -1.22 -26.57 -3.24
CA LEU A 151 -0.61 -25.26 -3.03
C LEU A 151 0.81 -25.40 -2.50
N LYS A 152 1.04 -26.30 -1.53
CA LYS A 152 2.37 -26.56 -0.99
C LYS A 152 3.33 -27.04 -2.08
N LYS A 153 2.91 -28.01 -2.89
CA LYS A 153 3.72 -28.52 -4.01
C LYS A 153 4.02 -27.43 -5.04
N ARG A 154 3.01 -26.62 -5.40
CA ARG A 154 3.20 -25.48 -6.30
C ARG A 154 4.17 -24.45 -5.74
N ASN A 155 4.12 -24.17 -4.45
CA ASN A 155 5.06 -23.25 -3.80
C ASN A 155 6.49 -23.81 -3.84
N GLU A 156 6.68 -25.11 -3.62
CA GLU A 156 7.99 -25.75 -3.75
C GLU A 156 8.52 -25.65 -5.20
N ASP A 157 7.68 -25.91 -6.20
CA ASP A 157 8.04 -25.80 -7.62
C ASP A 157 8.37 -24.35 -8.03
N LEU A 158 7.59 -23.37 -7.53
CA LEU A 158 7.83 -21.94 -7.74
C LEU A 158 9.15 -21.49 -7.12
N GLU A 159 9.44 -21.93 -5.90
CA GLU A 159 10.69 -21.60 -5.22
C GLU A 159 11.89 -22.25 -5.93
N LYS A 160 11.74 -23.46 -6.47
CA LYS A 160 12.77 -24.07 -7.32
C LYS A 160 13.00 -23.26 -8.59
N THR A 161 11.93 -22.94 -9.32
CA THR A 161 12.00 -22.14 -10.55
C THR A 161 12.64 -20.77 -10.29
N ARG A 162 12.33 -20.14 -9.15
CA ARG A 162 12.95 -18.88 -8.71
C ARG A 162 14.46 -19.00 -8.50
N ARG A 163 14.93 -20.08 -7.88
CA ARG A 163 16.37 -20.34 -7.71
C ARG A 163 17.05 -20.55 -9.06
N ASP A 164 16.49 -21.42 -9.90
CA ASP A 164 17.04 -21.70 -11.23
C ASP A 164 17.14 -20.40 -12.08
N LEU A 165 16.13 -19.53 -11.98
CA LEU A 165 16.14 -18.23 -12.66
C LEU A 165 17.17 -17.25 -12.07
N ALA A 166 17.36 -17.25 -10.75
CA ALA A 166 18.37 -16.44 -10.09
C ALA A 166 19.80 -16.89 -10.44
N ASP A 167 20.02 -18.20 -10.54
CA ASP A 167 21.30 -18.76 -10.97
C ASP A 167 21.59 -18.41 -12.44
N THR A 168 20.58 -18.56 -13.31
CA THR A 168 20.67 -18.14 -14.73
C THR A 168 20.92 -16.64 -14.86
N GLN A 169 20.25 -15.81 -14.05
CA GLN A 169 20.50 -14.36 -14.01
C GLN A 169 21.91 -14.04 -13.53
N THR A 170 22.44 -14.79 -12.56
CA THR A 170 23.80 -14.61 -12.04
C THR A 170 24.84 -14.97 -13.10
N GLU A 171 24.64 -16.06 -13.84
CA GLU A 171 25.48 -16.44 -14.99
C GLU A 171 25.40 -15.40 -16.12
N LEU A 172 24.20 -14.93 -16.46
CA LEU A 172 24.00 -13.85 -17.45
C LEU A 172 24.64 -12.53 -17.01
N VAL A 173 24.61 -12.20 -15.72
CA VAL A 173 25.31 -11.02 -15.18
C VAL A 173 26.81 -11.23 -15.31
N LEU A 174 27.36 -12.40 -14.95
CA LEU A 174 28.79 -12.74 -15.08
C LEU A 174 29.27 -12.70 -16.54
N GLU A 175 28.48 -13.19 -17.49
CA GLU A 175 28.77 -13.08 -18.93
C GLU A 175 28.70 -11.62 -19.41
N LYS A 176 27.69 -10.87 -18.95
CA LYS A 176 27.57 -9.43 -19.27
C LYS A 176 28.63 -8.58 -18.59
N THR A 177 29.21 -9.01 -17.46
CA THR A 177 30.29 -8.29 -16.77
C THR A 177 31.59 -8.29 -17.58
N GLN A 178 31.75 -9.19 -18.56
CA GLN A 178 32.84 -9.12 -19.53
C GLN A 178 32.68 -7.96 -20.53
N HIS A 179 31.51 -7.32 -20.58
CA HIS A 179 31.24 -6.10 -21.35
C HIS A 179 30.72 -5.00 -20.43
N ALA A 180 31.67 -4.35 -19.73
CA ALA A 180 31.57 -3.01 -19.14
C ALA A 180 30.21 -2.66 -18.48
N GLU A 181 30.00 -3.10 -17.24
CA GLU A 181 28.94 -2.54 -16.39
C GLU A 181 29.26 -1.08 -16.03
N LYS A 182 28.37 -0.17 -16.44
CA LYS A 182 28.35 1.20 -15.95
C LYS A 182 27.79 1.15 -14.52
N PRO A 183 28.46 1.72 -13.51
CA PRO A 183 27.96 1.68 -12.13
C PRO A 183 26.58 2.34 -12.07
N LEU A 184 25.61 1.59 -11.54
CA LEU A 184 24.21 2.03 -11.45
C LEU A 184 24.07 3.11 -10.36
N SER A 185 24.19 4.37 -10.75
CA SER A 185 23.97 5.54 -9.88
C SER A 185 22.55 6.07 -10.08
N LEU A 186 21.91 6.53 -9.00
CA LEU A 186 20.70 7.33 -9.12
C LEU A 186 21.00 8.57 -9.99
N PRO A 187 20.08 8.99 -10.85
CA PRO A 187 20.12 10.31 -11.49
C PRO A 187 20.31 11.42 -10.46
N ALA A 188 21.07 12.48 -10.79
CA ALA A 188 21.45 13.54 -9.84
C ALA A 188 20.25 14.21 -9.15
N ASN A 189 19.12 14.32 -9.84
CA ASN A 189 17.86 14.84 -9.31
C ASN A 189 17.22 13.92 -8.24
N LEU A 190 17.41 12.61 -8.33
CA LEU A 190 16.87 11.63 -7.37
C LEU A 190 17.82 11.34 -6.20
N GLN A 191 19.10 11.68 -6.32
CA GLN A 191 20.08 11.57 -5.22
C GLN A 191 19.74 12.51 -4.06
N ASN A 192 19.16 13.67 -4.34
CA ASN A 192 18.79 14.68 -3.34
C ASN A 192 17.48 14.36 -2.60
N PHE A 193 16.73 13.35 -3.06
CA PHE A 193 15.48 12.98 -2.42
C PHE A 193 15.72 12.29 -1.07
N THR A 194 14.79 12.54 -0.15
CA THR A 194 14.72 11.84 1.13
C THR A 194 13.66 10.72 1.07
N TYR A 195 14.05 9.51 1.44
CA TYR A 195 13.24 8.31 1.29
C TYR A 195 12.81 7.75 2.65
N LEU A 196 11.53 7.42 2.78
CA LEU A 196 10.98 6.65 3.89
C LEU A 196 10.49 5.30 3.39
N ILE A 197 11.01 4.22 3.94
CA ILE A 197 10.59 2.85 3.63
C ILE A 197 9.78 2.33 4.82
N ILE A 198 8.56 1.86 4.55
CA ILE A 198 7.62 1.35 5.55
C ILE A 198 7.27 -0.09 5.18
N ASP A 199 7.85 -1.05 5.89
CA ASP A 199 7.70 -2.47 5.56
C ASP A 199 7.85 -3.32 6.83
N LYS A 200 6.91 -4.25 7.04
CA LYS A 200 6.93 -5.20 8.16
C LYS A 200 8.12 -6.16 8.11
N ASN A 201 8.67 -6.41 6.93
CA ASN A 201 9.87 -7.22 6.75
C ASN A 201 11.12 -6.33 6.81
N LYS A 202 11.68 -6.21 8.02
CA LYS A 202 12.88 -5.41 8.29
C LYS A 202 14.07 -5.77 7.40
N THR A 203 14.31 -7.05 7.15
CA THR A 203 15.45 -7.50 6.31
C THR A 203 15.33 -7.02 4.86
N VAL A 204 14.12 -7.11 4.29
CA VAL A 204 13.85 -6.62 2.92
C VAL A 204 13.98 -5.09 2.86
N ALA A 205 13.42 -4.41 3.86
CA ALA A 205 13.47 -2.95 3.96
C ALA A 205 14.90 -2.41 4.09
N GLU A 206 15.73 -3.05 4.93
CA GLU A 206 17.13 -2.68 5.14
C GLU A 206 17.98 -2.97 3.89
N SER A 207 17.71 -4.06 3.18
CA SER A 207 18.39 -4.37 1.91
C SER A 207 18.08 -3.34 0.81
N LEU A 208 16.81 -2.92 0.69
CA LEU A 208 16.40 -1.84 -0.19
C LEU A 208 17.07 -0.52 0.20
N ALA A 209 17.09 -0.20 1.50
CA ALA A 209 17.73 1.00 2.01
C ALA A 209 19.24 1.03 1.72
N ALA A 210 19.94 -0.09 1.91
CA ALA A 210 21.37 -0.21 1.60
C ALA A 210 21.63 -0.04 0.09
N THR A 211 20.72 -0.53 -0.75
CA THR A 211 20.83 -0.39 -2.21
C THR A 211 20.62 1.05 -2.66
N LEU A 212 19.62 1.75 -2.12
CA LEU A 212 19.39 3.18 -2.38
C LEU A 212 20.56 4.05 -1.91
N LYS A 213 21.10 3.77 -0.72
CA LYS A 213 22.29 4.48 -0.19
C LYS A 213 23.52 4.27 -1.07
N ARG A 214 23.80 3.03 -1.52
CA ARG A 214 24.89 2.74 -2.46
C ARG A 214 24.72 3.44 -3.80
N ALA A 215 23.48 3.63 -4.24
CA ALA A 215 23.16 4.32 -5.48
C ALA A 215 23.20 5.87 -5.36
N GLY A 216 23.46 6.41 -4.16
CA GLY A 216 23.66 7.84 -3.94
C GLY A 216 22.48 8.59 -3.30
N ALA A 217 21.50 7.89 -2.70
CA ALA A 217 20.40 8.55 -2.00
C ALA A 217 20.91 9.26 -0.73
N SER A 218 20.57 10.55 -0.60
CA SER A 218 21.04 11.42 0.49
C SER A 218 20.56 10.97 1.87
N LEU A 219 19.31 10.50 1.97
CA LEU A 219 18.72 10.06 3.23
C LEU A 219 17.71 8.95 2.98
N VAL A 220 17.89 7.83 3.68
CA VAL A 220 16.97 6.70 3.63
C VAL A 220 16.71 6.19 5.03
N GLU A 221 15.45 6.21 5.43
CA GLU A 221 14.99 5.70 6.71
C GLU A 221 14.03 4.52 6.54
N VAL A 222 14.06 3.64 7.54
CA VAL A 222 13.23 2.43 7.57
C VAL A 222 12.40 2.44 8.85
N VAL A 223 11.12 2.09 8.72
CA VAL A 223 10.20 1.82 9.82
C VAL A 223 9.41 0.54 9.54
N ASP A 224 8.97 -0.14 10.59
CA ASP A 224 8.36 -1.47 10.50
C ASP A 224 6.83 -1.49 10.51
N ASN A 225 6.17 -0.35 10.76
CA ASN A 225 4.71 -0.28 10.84
C ASN A 225 4.17 1.10 10.42
N GLY A 226 2.88 1.14 10.06
CA GLY A 226 2.24 2.35 9.53
C GLY A 226 2.11 3.49 10.53
N MET A 227 1.95 3.20 11.83
CA MET A 227 1.91 4.23 12.87
C MET A 227 3.25 4.94 13.02
N ALA A 228 4.36 4.19 13.04
CA ALA A 228 5.70 4.76 13.08
C ALA A 228 6.00 5.62 11.84
N GLY A 229 5.53 5.18 10.67
CA GLY A 229 5.60 5.97 9.44
C GLY A 229 4.83 7.28 9.54
N LEU A 230 3.59 7.24 10.04
CA LEU A 230 2.78 8.44 10.25
C LEU A 230 3.43 9.41 11.24
N THR A 231 3.94 8.91 12.37
CA THR A 231 4.65 9.75 13.35
C THR A 231 5.83 10.46 12.69
N LYS A 232 6.69 9.73 11.96
CA LYS A 232 7.84 10.34 11.26
C LYS A 232 7.45 11.39 10.23
N LEU A 233 6.36 11.17 9.51
CA LEU A 233 5.86 12.12 8.51
C LEU A 233 5.25 13.39 9.13
N THR A 234 4.84 13.33 10.40
CA THR A 234 4.07 14.41 11.06
C THR A 234 4.82 15.16 12.15
N ASP A 235 5.91 14.58 12.70
CA ASP A 235 6.70 15.19 13.78
C ASP A 235 7.50 16.43 13.34
N GLY A 236 7.53 16.73 12.04
CA GLY A 236 8.13 17.96 11.48
C GLY A 236 9.65 18.06 11.59
N GLN A 237 10.31 17.14 12.29
CA GLN A 237 11.77 17.06 12.38
C GLN A 237 12.41 16.75 11.03
N GLN A 238 11.75 15.91 10.23
CA GLN A 238 12.25 15.45 8.95
C GLN A 238 11.13 15.40 7.91
N THR A 239 11.49 15.76 6.68
CA THR A 239 10.58 15.67 5.53
C THR A 239 11.05 14.57 4.59
N PHE A 240 10.10 13.88 3.98
CA PHE A 240 10.34 12.80 3.04
C PHE A 240 9.77 13.19 1.69
N ASP A 241 10.57 13.08 0.64
CA ASP A 241 10.15 13.32 -0.74
C ASP A 241 9.46 12.08 -1.32
N VAL A 242 9.92 10.89 -0.91
CA VAL A 242 9.40 9.59 -1.35
C VAL A 242 9.06 8.70 -0.17
N VAL A 243 7.86 8.12 -0.18
CA VAL A 243 7.40 7.08 0.74
C VAL A 243 7.19 5.79 -0.04
N LEU A 244 7.95 4.76 0.31
CA LEU A 244 7.82 3.40 -0.19
C LEU A 244 7.11 2.57 0.88
N SER A 245 5.81 2.32 0.72
CA SER A 245 4.99 1.66 1.74
C SER A 245 4.49 0.30 1.29
N GLU A 246 4.60 -0.71 2.14
CA GLU A 246 3.82 -1.94 1.96
C GLU A 246 2.32 -1.65 2.13
N TRP A 247 1.49 -2.45 1.48
CA TRP A 247 0.03 -2.32 1.57
C TRP A 247 -0.50 -2.78 2.92
N ASP A 248 -0.11 -3.99 3.31
CA ASP A 248 -0.56 -4.71 4.50
C ASP A 248 0.40 -4.50 5.68
N LEU A 249 0.27 -3.33 6.31
CA LEU A 249 1.02 -2.90 7.47
C LEU A 249 0.22 -3.09 8.76
N GLU A 250 0.92 -3.40 9.85
CA GLU A 250 0.35 -3.48 11.19
C GLU A 250 0.00 -2.10 11.77
N LYS A 251 -0.96 -2.07 12.70
CA LYS A 251 -1.54 -0.89 13.39
C LYS A 251 -2.32 0.05 12.48
N ILE A 252 -1.71 0.52 11.40
CA ILE A 252 -2.33 1.36 10.37
C ILE A 252 -1.94 0.78 9.01
N SER A 253 -2.93 0.44 8.18
CA SER A 253 -2.68 -0.05 6.82
C SER A 253 -2.02 1.02 5.95
N GLY A 254 -1.27 0.61 4.92
CA GLY A 254 -0.65 1.56 3.99
C GLY A 254 -1.69 2.44 3.26
N LEU A 255 -2.89 1.90 3.02
CA LEU A 255 -4.00 2.67 2.43
C LEU A 255 -4.54 3.74 3.38
N THR A 256 -4.74 3.38 4.65
CA THR A 256 -5.16 4.35 5.69
C THR A 256 -4.08 5.42 5.86
N LEU A 257 -2.81 5.04 5.86
CA LEU A 257 -1.67 5.96 5.92
C LEU A 257 -1.70 6.96 4.76
N LEU A 258 -1.85 6.48 3.51
CA LEU A 258 -1.96 7.32 2.33
C LEU A 258 -3.12 8.32 2.46
N ARG A 259 -4.33 7.88 2.83
CA ARG A 259 -5.48 8.76 3.00
C ARG A 259 -5.21 9.87 4.03
N THR A 260 -4.70 9.50 5.19
CA THR A 260 -4.34 10.46 6.25
C THR A 260 -3.32 11.49 5.76
N ILE A 261 -2.30 11.07 5.01
CA ILE A 261 -1.28 11.99 4.45
C ILE A 261 -1.89 12.91 3.39
N ARG A 262 -2.82 12.41 2.57
CA ARG A 262 -3.44 13.18 1.47
C ARG A 262 -4.47 14.20 1.96
N GLU A 263 -5.13 13.93 3.08
CA GLU A 263 -6.10 14.85 3.72
C GLU A 263 -5.43 15.98 4.51
N ARG A 264 -4.17 15.78 4.93
CA ARG A 264 -3.42 16.77 5.72
C ARG A 264 -2.89 17.92 4.87
N GLN A 265 -3.28 19.13 5.26
CA GLN A 265 -2.80 20.37 4.63
C GLN A 265 -1.59 20.97 5.33
N ASP A 266 -1.28 20.49 6.53
CA ASP A 266 -0.20 20.95 7.42
C ASP A 266 1.17 20.34 7.11
N LEU A 267 1.23 19.35 6.21
CA LEU A 267 2.49 18.74 5.78
C LEU A 267 3.30 19.70 4.90
N VAL A 268 4.57 19.86 5.26
CA VAL A 268 5.55 20.70 4.53
C VAL A 268 5.88 20.13 3.15
N VAL A 269 5.91 18.81 3.02
CA VAL A 269 6.11 18.11 1.73
C VAL A 269 4.99 17.11 1.58
N GLN A 270 4.35 17.09 0.41
CA GLN A 270 3.47 16.00 0.05
C GLN A 270 4.29 14.96 -0.71
N PRO A 271 4.69 13.84 -0.06
CA PRO A 271 5.60 12.89 -0.67
C PRO A 271 4.93 12.14 -1.83
N TYR A 272 5.75 11.72 -2.79
CA TYR A 272 5.41 10.59 -3.65
C TYR A 272 5.12 9.38 -2.78
N PHE A 273 3.95 8.78 -2.95
CA PHE A 273 3.55 7.60 -2.22
C PHE A 273 3.44 6.43 -3.17
N LEU A 274 4.44 5.55 -3.12
CA LEU A 274 4.53 4.34 -3.91
C LEU A 274 4.20 3.13 -3.03
N PHE A 275 3.23 2.33 -3.46
CA PHE A 275 2.97 1.04 -2.84
C PHE A 275 3.99 0.01 -3.29
N VAL A 276 4.69 -0.65 -2.37
CA VAL A 276 5.61 -1.73 -2.70
C VAL A 276 5.01 -3.03 -2.17
N THR A 277 4.46 -3.88 -3.05
CA THR A 277 3.68 -5.06 -2.63
C THR A 277 3.99 -6.33 -3.39
N SER A 278 3.68 -7.49 -2.82
CA SER A 278 3.89 -8.82 -3.43
C SER A 278 2.67 -9.38 -4.17
N LEU A 279 1.49 -8.79 -3.94
CA LEU A 279 0.21 -9.26 -4.51
C LEU A 279 -0.63 -8.06 -4.93
N ILE A 280 -1.10 -8.08 -6.17
CA ILE A 280 -2.10 -7.12 -6.67
C ILE A 280 -3.37 -7.91 -6.95
N ASN A 281 -4.42 -7.68 -6.16
CA ASN A 281 -5.76 -8.05 -6.56
C ASN A 281 -6.43 -6.85 -7.27
N ARG A 282 -7.46 -7.11 -8.07
CA ARG A 282 -8.13 -6.08 -8.88
C ARG A 282 -8.75 -4.98 -8.00
N GLU A 283 -9.22 -5.35 -6.82
CA GLU A 283 -9.80 -4.43 -5.83
C GLU A 283 -8.75 -3.46 -5.25
N SER A 284 -7.54 -3.93 -4.94
CA SER A 284 -6.42 -3.13 -4.42
C SER A 284 -6.01 -2.04 -5.40
N VAL A 285 -6.04 -2.30 -6.70
CA VAL A 285 -5.73 -1.27 -7.73
C VAL A 285 -6.79 -0.18 -7.73
N GLU A 286 -8.08 -0.54 -7.66
CA GLU A 286 -9.18 0.43 -7.61
C GLU A 286 -9.12 1.28 -6.33
N TYR A 287 -8.80 0.67 -5.18
CA TYR A 287 -8.62 1.40 -3.92
C TYR A 287 -7.43 2.36 -3.96
N ALA A 288 -6.31 1.97 -4.57
CA ALA A 288 -5.12 2.81 -4.71
C ALA A 288 -5.38 4.01 -5.63
N HIS A 289 -6.07 3.77 -6.75
CA HIS A 289 -6.47 4.80 -7.69
C HIS A 289 -7.41 5.81 -7.02
N ASN A 290 -8.42 5.33 -6.29
CA ASN A 290 -9.35 6.19 -5.55
C ASN A 290 -8.66 6.97 -4.41
N ALA A 291 -7.60 6.43 -3.81
CA ALA A 291 -6.83 7.09 -2.76
C ALA A 291 -5.73 8.03 -3.29
N LYS A 292 -5.61 8.21 -4.62
CA LYS A 292 -4.59 9.04 -5.28
C LYS A 292 -3.15 8.64 -4.91
N ALA A 293 -2.87 7.33 -4.94
CA ALA A 293 -1.49 6.83 -4.90
C ALA A 293 -0.75 7.24 -6.17
N ASP A 294 0.54 7.57 -6.06
CA ASP A 294 1.33 8.01 -7.22
C ASP A 294 1.80 6.81 -8.06
N GLY A 295 1.91 5.63 -7.44
CA GLY A 295 2.29 4.42 -8.16
C GLY A 295 2.39 3.18 -7.28
N TYR A 296 2.76 2.07 -7.91
CA TYR A 296 3.00 0.81 -7.23
C TYR A 296 4.16 0.03 -7.87
N LEU A 297 4.88 -0.72 -7.04
CA LEU A 297 6.00 -1.60 -7.38
C LEU A 297 5.70 -3.01 -6.88
N LEU A 298 5.92 -4.00 -7.76
CA LEU A 298 5.76 -5.42 -7.45
C LEU A 298 7.07 -6.01 -6.94
N LYS A 299 7.04 -6.67 -5.78
CA LYS A 299 8.20 -7.43 -5.26
C LYS A 299 8.28 -8.79 -5.98
N PRO A 300 9.47 -9.23 -6.45
CA PRO A 300 10.76 -8.51 -6.47
C PRO A 300 10.84 -7.46 -7.61
N PHE A 301 11.53 -6.34 -7.37
CA PHE A 301 11.78 -5.27 -8.36
C PHE A 301 13.26 -4.86 -8.37
N SER A 302 13.74 -4.36 -9.52
CA SER A 302 15.08 -3.78 -9.68
C SER A 302 15.09 -2.28 -9.33
N LEU A 303 16.28 -1.76 -8.99
CA LEU A 303 16.46 -0.31 -8.75
C LEU A 303 16.08 0.53 -9.98
N GLU A 304 16.38 0.03 -11.18
CA GLU A 304 16.04 0.68 -12.46
C GLU A 304 14.53 0.92 -12.59
N ARG A 305 13.71 -0.05 -12.18
CA ARG A 305 12.25 0.07 -12.23
C ARG A 305 11.72 1.12 -11.26
N LEU A 306 12.31 1.21 -10.07
CA LEU A 306 12.00 2.27 -9.11
C LEU A 306 12.42 3.65 -9.66
N VAL A 307 13.62 3.76 -10.23
CA VAL A 307 14.11 4.99 -10.85
C VAL A 307 13.20 5.42 -11.99
N GLN A 308 12.81 4.51 -12.88
CA GLN A 308 11.93 4.81 -14.00
C GLN A 308 10.58 5.38 -13.53
N GLN A 309 9.95 4.76 -12.52
CA GLN A 309 8.69 5.29 -11.98
C GLN A 309 8.85 6.67 -11.35
N LEU A 310 9.91 6.88 -10.57
CA LEU A 310 10.18 8.19 -9.96
C LEU A 310 10.47 9.26 -11.02
N GLU A 311 11.18 8.92 -12.09
CA GLU A 311 11.44 9.84 -13.21
C GLU A 311 10.17 10.16 -14.01
N GLU A 312 9.31 9.17 -14.25
CA GLU A 312 8.00 9.38 -14.91
C GLU A 312 7.12 10.32 -14.09
N LEU A 313 7.08 10.10 -12.77
CA LEU A 313 6.36 10.96 -11.85
C LEU A 313 6.93 12.38 -11.84
N ASN A 314 8.26 12.52 -11.79
CA ASN A 314 8.94 13.82 -11.80
C ASN A 314 8.71 14.57 -13.13
N ARG A 315 8.73 13.87 -14.28
CA ARG A 315 8.41 14.45 -15.60
C ARG A 315 6.95 14.91 -15.73
N SER A 316 6.02 14.23 -15.06
CA SER A 316 4.60 14.55 -15.14
C SER A 316 4.19 15.81 -14.37
N GLY A 317 5.10 16.41 -13.58
CA GLY A 317 4.77 17.51 -12.66
C GLY A 317 3.87 17.08 -11.48
N SER A 318 3.59 15.79 -11.36
CA SER A 318 2.95 15.20 -10.17
C SER A 318 3.97 15.26 -9.03
N ARG A 319 3.55 15.78 -7.87
CA ARG A 319 4.39 16.30 -6.76
C ARG A 319 5.47 15.33 -6.22
N PRO A 320 6.62 15.89 -5.82
CA PRO A 320 6.77 16.38 -4.45
C PRO A 320 7.25 17.82 -4.58
N ALA A 321 6.38 18.71 -5.06
CA ALA A 321 6.63 20.13 -4.93
C ALA A 321 6.73 20.41 -3.43
N ARG A 322 7.93 20.78 -2.95
CA ARG A 322 8.13 21.26 -1.58
C ARG A 322 7.14 22.41 -1.41
N ARG A 323 6.13 22.24 -0.55
CA ARG A 323 5.38 23.41 -0.07
C ARG A 323 6.33 24.11 0.87
N TYR A 324 7.15 25.00 0.32
CA TYR A 324 7.93 25.90 1.12
C TYR A 324 6.96 26.59 2.08
N SER A 325 7.19 26.41 3.38
CA SER A 325 6.50 27.18 4.38
C SER A 325 7.06 28.60 4.34
N VAL A 326 6.32 29.59 4.85
CA VAL A 326 6.86 30.94 5.10
C VAL A 326 8.18 30.87 5.90
N ASN A 327 8.35 29.84 6.75
CA ASN A 327 9.61 29.59 7.45
C ASN A 327 10.82 29.28 6.55
N SER A 328 10.62 28.74 5.35
CA SER A 328 11.73 28.50 4.41
C SER A 328 12.23 29.79 3.79
N LEU A 329 11.36 30.80 3.63
CA LEU A 329 11.74 32.13 3.18
C LEU A 329 12.68 32.83 4.19
N LYS A 330 12.58 32.49 5.49
CA LYS A 330 13.43 33.06 6.55
C LYS A 330 14.93 32.81 6.37
N LYS A 331 15.32 31.87 5.51
CA LYS A 331 16.74 31.54 5.27
C LYS A 331 17.35 32.31 4.10
N LEU A 332 16.53 33.02 3.33
CA LEU A 332 16.95 33.64 2.08
C LEU A 332 17.69 34.96 2.27
N THR A 333 18.66 35.17 1.39
CA THR A 333 19.28 36.46 1.11
C THR A 333 18.68 37.06 -0.15
N VAL A 334 17.87 38.11 -0.01
CA VAL A 334 17.13 38.71 -1.14
C VAL A 334 17.72 40.07 -1.52
N LEU A 335 18.09 40.25 -2.79
CA LEU A 335 18.50 41.55 -3.34
C LEU A 335 17.31 42.22 -4.01
N VAL A 336 16.90 43.39 -3.53
CA VAL A 336 15.89 44.22 -4.19
C VAL A 336 16.58 45.29 -5.01
N VAL A 337 16.32 45.28 -6.32
CA VAL A 337 16.85 46.23 -7.27
C VAL A 337 15.70 47.02 -7.90
N ASN A 338 15.52 48.26 -7.45
CA ASN A 338 14.49 49.15 -7.99
C ASN A 338 14.91 50.62 -7.83
N LYS A 339 14.72 51.43 -8.88
CA LYS A 339 15.05 52.87 -8.89
C LYS A 339 14.11 53.68 -7.99
N ASP A 340 12.87 53.25 -7.85
CA ASP A 340 11.83 53.92 -7.06
C ASP A 340 12.00 53.62 -5.56
N ALA A 341 12.16 54.67 -4.75
CA ALA A 341 12.34 54.55 -3.30
C ALA A 341 11.09 54.03 -2.59
N THR A 342 9.90 54.39 -3.07
CA THR A 342 8.61 53.95 -2.52
C THR A 342 8.40 52.46 -2.76
N LYS A 343 8.68 51.99 -3.97
CA LYS A 343 8.60 50.55 -4.30
C LYS A 343 9.62 49.72 -3.52
N ARG A 344 10.85 50.20 -3.37
CA ARG A 344 11.86 49.54 -2.53
C ARG A 344 11.41 49.41 -1.09
N LEU A 345 10.81 50.46 -0.51
CA LEU A 345 10.31 50.44 0.85
C LEU A 345 9.13 49.47 1.02
N PHE A 346 8.24 49.38 0.04
CA PHE A 346 7.14 48.41 0.04
C PHE A 346 7.65 46.96 0.01
N LEU A 347 8.56 46.65 -0.92
CA LEU A 347 9.19 45.32 -0.98
C LEU A 347 9.99 45.00 0.28
N GLN A 348 10.67 45.99 0.86
CA GLN A 348 11.34 45.85 2.15
C GLN A 348 10.36 45.49 3.27
N LYS A 349 9.18 46.13 3.32
CA LYS A 349 8.14 45.81 4.30
C LYS A 349 7.64 44.38 4.12
N CYS A 350 7.35 43.96 2.89
CA CYS A 350 6.93 42.59 2.58
C CYS A 350 8.00 41.55 2.97
N LEU A 351 9.28 41.83 2.73
CA LEU A 351 10.39 40.97 3.16
C LEU A 351 10.56 40.94 4.69
N GLY A 352 10.29 42.06 5.37
CA GLY A 352 10.30 42.17 6.82
C GLY A 352 9.20 41.34 7.48
N GLU A 353 7.99 41.34 6.93
CA GLU A 353 6.86 40.51 7.40
C GLU A 353 7.13 39.00 7.25
N VAL A 354 8.02 38.62 6.33
CA VAL A 354 8.44 37.22 6.10
C VAL A 354 9.61 36.81 7.01
N GLU A 355 10.34 37.77 7.58
CA GLU A 355 11.57 37.56 8.38
C GLU A 355 12.70 36.86 7.61
N VAL A 356 12.97 37.27 6.36
CA VAL A 356 14.12 36.75 5.57
C VAL A 356 15.46 37.00 6.29
N LYS A 357 16.44 36.09 6.12
CA LYS A 357 17.75 36.11 6.79
C LYS A 357 18.47 37.43 6.57
N LYS A 358 18.44 37.94 5.34
CA LYS A 358 19.09 39.18 4.96
C LYS A 358 18.42 39.73 3.70
N TYR A 359 18.25 41.04 3.63
CA TYR A 359 17.87 41.69 2.38
C TYR A 359 18.82 42.85 2.08
N LEU A 360 19.08 43.06 0.80
CA LEU A 360 19.98 44.08 0.28
C LEU A 360 19.20 45.00 -0.66
N LEU A 361 19.47 46.30 -0.63
CA LEU A 361 18.77 47.29 -1.45
C LEU A 361 19.75 47.97 -2.42
N ALA A 362 19.41 47.94 -3.71
CA ALA A 362 20.14 48.63 -4.78
C ALA A 362 19.22 49.62 -5.52
N ASP A 363 19.68 50.86 -5.66
CA ASP A 363 19.04 51.95 -6.44
C ASP A 363 19.55 52.06 -7.87
N SER A 364 20.65 51.39 -8.18
CA SER A 364 21.35 51.46 -9.47
C SER A 364 21.89 50.09 -9.88
N GLY A 365 22.00 49.86 -11.19
CA GLY A 365 22.58 48.63 -11.72
C GLY A 365 24.04 48.42 -11.28
N THR A 366 24.82 49.51 -11.19
CA THR A 366 26.20 49.49 -10.72
C THR A 366 26.33 49.04 -9.26
N LYS A 367 25.43 49.49 -8.37
CA LYS A 367 25.38 49.06 -6.97
C LYS A 367 24.91 47.61 -6.84
N ALA A 368 23.92 47.19 -7.63
CA ALA A 368 23.47 45.79 -7.67
C ALA A 368 24.61 44.84 -8.05
N LEU A 369 25.36 45.15 -9.11
CA LEU A 369 26.50 44.33 -9.55
C LEU A 369 27.61 44.24 -8.49
N LYS A 370 27.90 45.32 -7.76
CA LYS A 370 28.87 45.29 -6.64
C LYS A 370 28.41 44.39 -5.50
N LEU A 371 27.11 44.36 -5.21
CA LEU A 371 26.54 43.51 -4.16
C LEU A 371 26.55 42.04 -4.56
N LEU A 372 26.21 41.72 -5.81
CA LEU A 372 26.24 40.36 -6.34
C LEU A 372 27.63 39.71 -6.35
N VAL A 373 28.70 40.51 -6.43
CA VAL A 373 30.09 40.02 -6.35
C VAL A 373 30.55 39.80 -4.90
N ARG A 374 29.97 40.53 -3.93
CA ARG A 374 30.41 40.54 -2.53
C ARG A 374 29.60 39.62 -1.62
N GLU A 375 28.36 39.35 -1.98
CA GLU A 375 27.36 38.69 -1.15
C GLU A 375 26.74 37.54 -1.94
N ASN A 376 26.55 36.40 -1.27
CA ASN A 376 25.79 35.29 -1.83
C ASN A 376 24.29 35.62 -1.73
N VAL A 377 23.71 36.01 -2.87
CA VAL A 377 22.29 36.33 -3.00
C VAL A 377 21.57 35.11 -3.54
N ASP A 378 20.42 34.77 -2.94
CA ASP A 378 19.58 33.64 -3.37
C ASP A 378 18.52 34.09 -4.39
N VAL A 379 17.91 35.27 -4.16
CA VAL A 379 16.83 35.81 -5.00
C VAL A 379 17.07 37.29 -5.30
N ILE A 380 16.88 37.69 -6.55
CA ILE A 380 16.94 39.08 -7.04
C ILE A 380 15.53 39.50 -7.43
N LEU A 381 14.95 40.46 -6.70
CA LEU A 381 13.73 41.16 -7.10
C LEU A 381 14.13 42.33 -8.00
N TYR A 382 13.77 42.27 -9.28
CA TYR A 382 14.18 43.22 -10.31
C TYR A 382 12.96 43.84 -11.00
N ASP A 383 12.96 45.16 -11.23
CA ASP A 383 11.91 45.85 -11.99
C ASP A 383 12.31 45.98 -13.47
N SER A 384 11.57 45.33 -14.38
CA SER A 384 11.90 45.30 -15.81
C SER A 384 11.47 46.55 -16.58
N GLY A 385 10.83 47.53 -15.94
CA GLY A 385 10.39 48.77 -16.58
C GLY A 385 11.51 49.78 -16.91
N LEU A 386 12.77 49.46 -16.63
CA LEU A 386 13.89 50.41 -16.66
C LEU A 386 14.63 50.39 -18.01
N LYS A 387 14.15 51.18 -18.98
CA LYS A 387 14.78 51.39 -20.32
C LYS A 387 15.98 52.34 -20.31
N ASP A 388 16.77 52.31 -19.25
CA ASP A 388 17.86 53.27 -19.00
C ASP A 388 19.21 52.60 -19.31
N PRO A 389 20.14 53.22 -20.09
CA PRO A 389 21.39 52.59 -20.52
C PRO A 389 22.30 52.12 -19.37
N GLU A 390 22.16 52.69 -18.17
CA GLU A 390 22.87 52.20 -16.97
C GLU A 390 22.45 50.77 -16.57
N TRP A 391 21.25 50.36 -16.97
CA TRP A 391 20.61 49.11 -16.58
C TRP A 391 20.78 48.00 -17.61
N ALA A 392 21.06 48.35 -18.87
CA ALA A 392 21.27 47.40 -19.96
C ALA A 392 22.32 46.32 -19.63
N ASN A 393 23.42 46.72 -18.98
CA ASN A 393 24.48 45.80 -18.55
C ASN A 393 24.02 44.86 -17.41
N LEU A 394 23.17 45.35 -16.49
CA LEU A 394 22.56 44.50 -15.46
C LEU A 394 21.57 43.54 -16.11
N THR A 395 20.65 44.03 -16.96
CA THR A 395 19.63 43.22 -17.63
C THR A 395 20.27 42.11 -18.48
N GLN A 396 21.30 42.41 -19.26
CA GLN A 396 22.03 41.42 -20.05
C GLN A 396 22.74 40.39 -19.16
N LYS A 397 23.30 40.81 -18.01
CA LYS A 397 23.88 39.86 -17.04
C LYS A 397 22.83 39.00 -16.36
N LEU A 398 21.69 39.57 -15.97
CA LEU A 398 20.58 38.85 -15.35
C LEU A 398 19.90 37.89 -16.34
N GLN A 399 19.82 38.24 -17.62
CA GLN A 399 19.34 37.35 -18.69
C GLN A 399 20.27 36.15 -18.93
N ASN A 400 21.58 36.33 -18.67
CA ASN A 400 22.58 35.27 -18.75
C ASN A 400 22.71 34.45 -17.46
N ILE A 401 22.04 34.85 -16.37
CA ILE A 401 21.90 34.02 -15.18
C ILE A 401 20.86 32.93 -15.50
N GLY A 402 21.33 31.71 -15.73
CA GLY A 402 20.48 30.56 -15.97
C GLY A 402 19.90 30.03 -14.66
N CYS A 403 18.79 29.27 -14.76
CA CYS A 403 18.31 28.42 -13.67
C CYS A 403 19.33 27.28 -13.43
N ARG A 404 20.40 27.56 -12.69
CA ARG A 404 21.34 26.58 -12.13
C ARG A 404 21.38 26.77 -10.61
N SER A 405 21.63 25.70 -9.87
CA SER A 405 21.60 25.71 -8.39
C SER A 405 22.63 26.63 -7.74
N ASP A 406 23.60 27.14 -8.51
CA ASP A 406 24.70 28.01 -8.08
C ASP A 406 24.49 29.49 -8.44
N GLN A 407 23.35 29.85 -9.04
CA GLN A 407 23.06 31.22 -9.46
C GLN A 407 21.76 31.77 -8.83
N PRO A 408 21.68 33.09 -8.56
CA PRO A 408 20.50 33.71 -7.97
C PRO A 408 19.29 33.70 -8.89
N ILE A 409 18.08 33.44 -8.37
CA ILE A 409 16.84 33.53 -9.16
C ILE A 409 16.44 34.98 -9.38
N VAL A 410 16.08 35.33 -10.62
CA VAL A 410 15.53 36.64 -10.94
C VAL A 410 14.00 36.60 -10.94
N VAL A 411 13.38 37.34 -10.03
CA VAL A 411 11.94 37.59 -10.00
C VAL A 411 11.69 39.00 -10.51
N THR A 412 10.90 39.11 -11.57
CA THR A 412 10.54 40.40 -12.15
C THR A 412 9.33 40.97 -11.43
N ALA A 413 9.48 42.12 -10.81
CA ALA A 413 8.39 42.82 -10.16
C ALA A 413 7.84 43.93 -11.06
N TYR A 414 6.52 44.02 -11.19
CA TYR A 414 5.80 45.13 -11.84
C TYR A 414 5.92 45.22 -13.38
N SER A 415 5.96 44.11 -14.11
CA SER A 415 5.80 44.12 -15.57
C SER A 415 4.38 43.75 -15.99
N GLU A 416 3.78 44.48 -16.92
CA GLU A 416 2.65 43.93 -17.68
C GLU A 416 3.13 42.69 -18.43
N PRO A 417 2.37 41.59 -18.47
CA PRO A 417 2.69 40.49 -19.36
C PRO A 417 2.61 41.01 -20.79
N GLU A 418 3.72 41.04 -21.51
CA GLU A 418 3.66 41.22 -22.96
C GLU A 418 2.77 40.10 -23.53
N ALA A 419 1.72 40.49 -24.24
CA ALA A 419 0.72 39.60 -24.80
C ALA A 419 1.36 38.47 -25.61
N PRO A 420 0.74 37.27 -25.67
CA PRO A 420 1.25 36.20 -26.53
C PRO A 420 1.29 36.71 -27.98
N VAL A 421 2.50 36.77 -28.54
CA VAL A 421 2.71 37.04 -29.97
C VAL A 421 1.93 35.98 -30.74
N ARG A 422 0.84 36.38 -31.40
CA ARG A 422 0.15 35.54 -32.40
C ARG A 422 1.18 35.10 -33.44
N PRO A 423 1.13 33.85 -33.94
CA PRO A 423 1.96 33.47 -35.07
C PRO A 423 1.58 34.35 -36.27
N VAL A 424 2.48 35.25 -36.64
CA VAL A 424 2.42 35.95 -37.92
C VAL A 424 2.78 34.92 -38.99
N ASN A 425 1.82 34.64 -39.85
CA ASN A 425 1.98 33.79 -41.02
C ASN A 425 2.80 34.57 -42.06
N PRO A 426 4.01 34.16 -42.47
CA PRO A 426 4.73 34.82 -43.55
C PRO A 426 4.64 33.94 -44.80
N ALA A 427 3.57 34.12 -45.56
CA ALA A 427 3.61 33.84 -46.99
C ALA A 427 3.94 35.15 -47.73
N ALA A 428 5.03 35.09 -48.50
CA ALA A 428 5.46 36.00 -49.57
C ALA A 428 6.25 37.28 -49.20
N GLY A 429 7.52 37.32 -49.63
CA GLY A 429 8.29 38.54 -49.88
C GLY A 429 9.78 38.43 -49.59
N ALA A 430 10.58 38.04 -50.59
CA ALA A 430 12.03 37.85 -50.51
C ALA A 430 12.85 39.15 -50.51
N VAL A 431 13.96 39.20 -49.74
CA VAL A 431 15.21 39.95 -50.01
C VAL A 431 16.39 39.23 -49.33
N PRO A 432 17.57 39.04 -49.97
CA PRO A 432 18.72 38.37 -49.35
C PRO A 432 19.80 39.36 -48.85
N GLY A 433 20.44 39.07 -47.71
CA GLY A 433 21.77 39.59 -47.37
C GLY A 433 21.99 40.04 -45.92
N GLY A 434 22.78 39.28 -45.16
CA GLY A 434 23.36 39.65 -43.85
C GLY A 434 23.67 38.42 -42.99
N PRO A 435 24.76 38.41 -42.18
CA PRO A 435 25.14 37.23 -41.42
C PRO A 435 24.12 37.01 -40.29
N GLU A 436 23.35 35.92 -40.37
CA GLU A 436 22.43 35.51 -39.31
C GLU A 436 23.23 35.10 -38.07
N GLU A 437 23.23 36.00 -37.06
CA GLU A 437 23.37 35.59 -35.67
C GLU A 437 22.29 34.55 -35.37
N ALA A 438 22.71 33.41 -34.80
CA ALA A 438 21.82 32.31 -34.47
C ALA A 438 20.61 32.82 -33.65
N PRO A 439 19.38 32.39 -33.95
CA PRO A 439 18.20 32.85 -33.23
C PRO A 439 18.34 32.42 -31.76
N VAL A 440 18.52 33.42 -30.90
CA VAL A 440 18.42 33.29 -29.44
C VAL A 440 17.03 32.72 -29.18
N GLY A 441 16.99 31.51 -28.62
CA GLY A 441 15.74 30.83 -28.30
C GLY A 441 14.84 31.69 -27.41
N PRO A 442 13.53 31.37 -27.35
CA PRO A 442 12.56 32.18 -26.59
C PRO A 442 13.04 32.38 -25.14
N PRO A 443 12.89 33.59 -24.56
CA PRO A 443 13.26 33.82 -23.17
C PRO A 443 12.51 32.83 -22.26
N LYS A 444 13.27 32.17 -21.37
CA LYS A 444 12.75 31.19 -20.40
C LYS A 444 11.72 31.84 -19.47
N PRO A 445 10.75 31.08 -18.91
CA PRO A 445 9.67 31.62 -18.09
C PRO A 445 10.25 32.32 -16.85
N GLY A 446 10.07 33.63 -16.75
CA GLY A 446 10.40 34.42 -15.55
C GLY A 446 9.30 34.33 -14.50
N PHE A 447 9.65 34.56 -13.23
CA PHE A 447 8.68 34.78 -12.16
C PHE A 447 8.22 36.23 -12.17
N PHE A 448 6.90 36.48 -12.08
CA PHE A 448 6.34 37.83 -12.18
C PHE A 448 5.45 38.17 -10.98
N LEU A 449 5.69 39.34 -10.36
CA LEU A 449 4.75 39.96 -9.41
C LEU A 449 3.84 40.95 -10.15
N PRO A 450 2.50 40.84 -10.01
CA PRO A 450 1.56 41.74 -10.69
C PRO A 450 1.66 43.18 -10.17
N PRO A 451 1.12 44.19 -10.90
CA PRO A 451 1.22 45.60 -10.51
C PRO A 451 0.66 45.93 -9.12
N SER A 452 -0.37 45.19 -8.70
CA SER A 452 -0.96 45.22 -7.37
C SER A 452 -1.02 43.79 -6.83
N PHE A 453 -0.31 43.53 -5.72
CA PHE A 453 -0.22 42.21 -5.11
C PHE A 453 -0.39 42.31 -3.58
N SER A 454 -0.99 41.28 -2.98
CA SER A 454 -1.09 41.11 -1.52
C SER A 454 0.17 40.45 -0.94
N GLN A 455 0.32 40.47 0.39
CA GLN A 455 1.40 39.73 1.07
C GLN A 455 1.36 38.22 0.76
N GLU A 456 0.16 37.67 0.56
CA GLU A 456 -0.02 36.28 0.16
C GLU A 456 0.46 36.01 -1.28
N ASP A 457 0.20 36.94 -2.20
CA ASP A 457 0.70 36.86 -3.58
C ASP A 457 2.24 36.98 -3.62
N PHE A 458 2.81 37.86 -2.79
CA PHE A 458 4.25 38.02 -2.64
C PHE A 458 4.91 36.73 -2.15
N ASN A 459 4.35 36.14 -1.09
CA ASN A 459 4.79 34.85 -0.57
C ASN A 459 4.67 33.79 -1.67
N ARG A 460 3.53 33.68 -2.35
CA ARG A 460 3.30 32.69 -3.41
C ARG A 460 4.35 32.76 -4.51
N VAL A 461 4.72 33.96 -4.98
CA VAL A 461 5.72 34.11 -6.06
C VAL A 461 7.14 33.79 -5.58
N LEU A 462 7.52 34.18 -4.37
CA LEU A 462 8.82 33.81 -3.80
C LEU A 462 8.93 32.30 -3.53
N LEU A 463 7.84 31.67 -3.09
CA LEU A 463 7.78 30.23 -2.90
C LEU A 463 7.87 29.49 -4.25
N ALA A 464 7.16 29.95 -5.28
CA ALA A 464 7.27 29.43 -6.64
C ALA A 464 8.68 29.61 -7.22
N ALA A 465 9.34 30.73 -6.92
CA ALA A 465 10.74 30.93 -7.29
C ALA A 465 11.63 29.86 -6.64
N LEU A 466 11.51 29.64 -5.32
CA LEU A 466 12.25 28.57 -4.63
C LEU A 466 11.92 27.16 -5.14
N GLU A 467 10.71 26.91 -5.61
CA GLU A 467 10.33 25.63 -6.23
C GLU A 467 11.08 25.37 -7.55
N SER A 468 11.59 26.40 -8.23
CA SER A 468 12.45 26.21 -9.42
C SER A 468 13.93 26.00 -9.13
N MET A 469 14.36 26.14 -7.88
CA MET A 469 15.73 25.83 -7.43
C MET A 469 15.96 24.33 -7.20
N SER A 470 14.88 23.57 -6.95
CA SER A 470 14.86 22.10 -6.76
C SER A 470 14.60 21.39 -8.07
#